data_AF-A0A6P5JF96-F1
#
_entry.id   AF-A0A6P5JF96-F1
#
_cell.length_a   1.000
_cell.length_b   1.000
_cell.length_c   1.000
_cell.angle_alpha   90.00
_cell.angle_beta   90.00
_cell.angle_gamma   90.00
#
_symmetry.space_group_name_H-M   'P 1'
#
loop_
_entity.id
_entity.type
_entity.pdbx_description
1 polymer ?
#
loop_
_entity_poly.entity_id
_entity_poly.type
_entity_poly.pdbx_seq_one_letter_code
_entity_poly.pdbx_strand_id
1 'polypeptide(L)'
;MAASHVPQKLQLRATIRMKNGHCVPRKWTYHLTEGSTDLKTEGRPDMKTELFYSSCPDGIMLRETGQGYQRFLLYNRSPQPPEECVNEFQSLTFSLNSKAFLQTPREIEACELSSD
;
A
#
# COMPACT_ATOMS: atom_id res chain seq x y z
N MET A 1 -10.85 -0.69 -33.62
CA MET A 1 -10.92 -0.81 -32.15
C MET A 1 -9.51 -0.69 -31.64
N ALA A 2 -9.17 0.36 -30.89
CA ALA A 2 -7.86 0.42 -30.25
C ALA A 2 -7.85 -0.65 -29.16
N ALA A 3 -7.00 -1.66 -29.30
CA ALA A 3 -6.72 -2.57 -28.20
C ALA A 3 -6.18 -1.69 -27.07
N SER A 4 -6.98 -1.48 -26.02
CA SER A 4 -6.50 -0.82 -24.81
C SER A 4 -5.48 -1.77 -24.21
N HIS A 5 -4.21 -1.57 -24.56
CA HIS A 5 -3.14 -2.41 -24.07
C HIS A 5 -3.10 -2.23 -22.56
N VAL A 6 -3.53 -3.25 -21.81
CA VAL A 6 -3.47 -3.22 -20.36
C VAL A 6 -1.99 -3.01 -19.99
N PRO A 7 -1.65 -1.98 -19.21
CA PRO A 7 -0.27 -1.76 -18.82
C PRO A 7 0.22 -3.01 -18.08
N GLN A 8 1.33 -3.59 -18.51
CA GLN A 8 1.92 -4.77 -17.86
C GLN A 8 2.73 -4.40 -16.61
N LYS A 9 2.99 -3.10 -16.41
CA LYS A 9 3.80 -2.59 -15.31
C LYS A 9 3.20 -1.30 -14.74
N LEU A 10 3.34 -1.12 -13.43
CA LEU A 10 3.05 0.12 -12.71
C LEU A 10 4.34 0.61 -12.05
N GLN A 11 4.62 1.91 -12.16
CA GLN A 11 5.69 2.52 -11.37
C GLN A 11 5.09 3.21 -10.15
N LEU A 12 5.49 2.74 -8.96
CA LEU A 12 5.14 3.37 -7.69
C LEU A 12 6.31 4.23 -7.22
N ARG A 13 6.00 5.46 -6.85
CA ARG A 13 6.92 6.39 -6.19
C ARG A 13 6.40 6.76 -4.82
N ALA A 14 7.30 6.97 -3.88
CA ALA A 14 6.98 7.50 -2.57
C ALA A 14 8.14 8.34 -2.03
N THR A 15 7.84 9.30 -1.17
CA THR A 15 8.83 9.97 -0.33
C THR A 15 8.44 9.77 1.12
N ILE A 16 9.26 9.04 1.88
CA ILE A 16 8.96 8.66 3.27
C ILE A 16 9.43 9.80 4.19
N ARG A 17 8.49 10.40 4.94
CA ARG A 17 8.82 11.32 6.03
C ARG A 17 9.26 10.52 7.26
N MET A 18 10.52 10.67 7.64
CA MET A 18 11.09 10.10 8.85
C MET A 18 10.74 10.95 10.07
N LYS A 19 10.72 10.35 11.27
CA LYS A 19 10.41 11.06 12.53
C LYS A 19 11.35 12.22 12.84
N ASN A 20 12.59 12.16 12.37
CA ASN A 20 13.58 13.24 12.50
C ASN A 20 13.43 14.34 11.43
N GLY A 21 12.34 14.32 10.64
CA GLY A 21 12.05 15.32 9.62
C GLY A 21 12.67 15.03 8.26
N HIS A 22 13.58 14.07 8.11
CA HIS A 22 14.18 13.76 6.80
C HIS A 22 13.19 13.12 5.82
N CYS A 23 13.37 13.42 4.53
CA CYS A 23 12.61 12.84 3.43
C CYS A 23 13.45 11.80 2.69
N VAL A 24 12.93 10.59 2.54
CA VAL A 24 13.62 9.47 1.87
C VAL A 24 12.83 9.03 0.63
N PRO A 25 13.29 9.37 -0.59
CA PRO A 25 12.61 8.98 -1.83
C PRO A 25 12.78 7.48 -2.11
N ARG A 26 11.75 6.87 -2.71
CA ARG A 26 11.67 5.45 -3.07
C ARG A 26 10.91 5.26 -4.37
N LYS A 27 11.31 4.23 -5.11
CA LYS A 27 10.70 3.82 -6.38
C LYS A 27 10.62 2.30 -6.45
N TRP A 28 9.50 1.79 -6.95
CA TRP A 28 9.27 0.37 -7.21
C TRP A 28 8.57 0.19 -8.55
N THR A 29 8.81 -0.95 -9.17
CA THR A 29 8.04 -1.42 -10.33
C THR A 29 7.19 -2.60 -9.89
N TYR A 30 5.88 -2.50 -10.08
CA TYR A 30 4.97 -3.64 -9.97
C TYR A 30 4.67 -4.21 -11.35
N HIS A 31 4.63 -5.53 -11.46
CA HIS A 31 4.21 -6.25 -12.65
C HIS A 31 2.76 -6.71 -12.47
N LEU A 32 1.96 -6.48 -13.50
CA LEU A 32 0.56 -6.89 -13.59
C LEU A 32 0.48 -8.20 -14.37
N THR A 33 -0.37 -9.11 -13.91
CA THR A 33 -0.67 -10.37 -14.60
C THR A 33 -2.10 -10.32 -15.11
N GLU A 34 -2.30 -10.67 -16.38
CA GLU A 34 -3.63 -10.67 -16.98
C GLU A 34 -4.59 -11.58 -16.19
N GLY A 35 -5.80 -11.08 -15.91
CA GLY A 35 -6.81 -11.81 -15.13
C GLY A 35 -6.58 -11.83 -13.61
N SER A 36 -5.55 -11.14 -13.08
CA SER A 36 -5.29 -11.03 -11.65
C SER A 36 -5.15 -9.57 -11.20
N THR A 37 -5.55 -9.30 -9.96
CA THR A 37 -5.30 -8.02 -9.27
C THR A 37 -4.02 -8.05 -8.43
N ASP A 38 -3.35 -9.20 -8.35
CA ASP A 38 -2.13 -9.36 -7.58
C ASP A 38 -0.97 -8.58 -8.21
N LEU A 39 -0.18 -7.92 -7.36
CA LEU A 39 1.01 -7.19 -7.77
C LEU A 39 2.26 -7.99 -7.43
N LYS A 40 3.16 -8.17 -8.41
CA LYS A 40 4.51 -8.70 -8.20
C LYS A 40 5.53 -7.57 -8.22
N THR A 41 6.41 -7.50 -7.23
CA THR A 41 7.40 -6.41 -7.14
C THR A 41 8.70 -6.80 -7.82
N GLU A 42 9.20 -5.97 -8.73
CA GLU A 42 10.50 -6.18 -9.40
C GLU A 42 11.64 -6.29 -8.36
N GLY A 43 12.50 -7.29 -8.52
CA GLY A 43 13.59 -7.59 -7.59
C GLY A 43 13.18 -8.31 -6.29
N ARG A 44 11.91 -8.68 -6.12
CA ARG A 44 11.40 -9.42 -4.94
C ARG A 44 10.50 -10.59 -5.37
N PRO A 45 11.07 -11.68 -5.91
CA PRO A 45 10.30 -12.79 -6.49
C PRO A 45 9.40 -13.50 -5.48
N ASP A 46 9.81 -13.60 -4.22
CA ASP A 46 9.04 -14.26 -3.16
C ASP A 46 7.92 -13.38 -2.58
N MET A 47 7.83 -12.11 -3.01
CA MET A 47 6.85 -11.17 -2.50
C MET A 47 5.60 -11.14 -3.38
N LYS A 48 4.45 -11.32 -2.75
CA LYS A 48 3.12 -11.16 -3.35
C LYS A 48 2.35 -10.06 -2.62
N THR A 49 1.70 -9.18 -3.38
CA THR A 49 0.78 -8.17 -2.85
C THR A 49 -0.62 -8.40 -3.41
N GLU A 50 -1.57 -8.72 -2.52
CA GLU A 50 -2.99 -8.91 -2.86
C GLU A 50 -3.76 -7.62 -2.54
N LEU A 51 -4.70 -7.25 -3.41
CA LEU A 51 -5.50 -6.03 -3.29
C LEU A 51 -6.93 -6.36 -2.84
N PHE A 52 -7.41 -5.67 -1.82
CA PHE A 52 -8.76 -5.82 -1.28
C PHE A 52 -9.49 -4.49 -1.23
N TYR A 53 -10.81 -4.57 -1.41
CA TYR A 53 -11.71 -3.47 -1.11
C TYR A 53 -11.60 -3.07 0.37
N SER A 54 -11.60 -1.78 0.65
CA SER A 54 -11.68 -1.24 2.00
C SER A 54 -13.11 -0.76 2.28
N SER A 55 -13.62 -1.01 3.48
CA SER A 55 -14.87 -0.41 3.96
C SER A 55 -14.79 1.12 4.02
N CYS A 56 -13.58 1.67 4.16
CA CYS A 56 -13.36 3.10 4.16
C CYS A 56 -13.51 3.69 2.75
N PRO A 57 -14.30 4.77 2.57
CA PRO A 57 -14.36 5.50 1.30
C PRO A 57 -12.98 5.92 0.82
N ASP A 58 -12.71 5.74 -0.47
CA ASP A 58 -11.42 6.01 -1.12
C ASP A 58 -10.22 5.26 -0.50
N GLY A 59 -10.50 4.21 0.27
CA GLY A 59 -9.52 3.33 0.88
C GLY A 59 -9.17 2.13 0.01
N ILE A 60 -7.97 1.58 0.22
CA ILE A 60 -7.56 0.29 -0.31
C ILE A 60 -6.78 -0.46 0.77
N MET A 61 -7.04 -1.77 0.87
CA MET A 61 -6.32 -2.66 1.78
C MET A 61 -5.41 -3.58 0.97
N LEU A 62 -4.17 -3.74 1.41
CA LEU A 62 -3.20 -4.65 0.84
C LEU A 62 -2.92 -5.77 1.83
N ARG A 63 -2.69 -6.98 1.32
CA ARG A 63 -2.00 -8.04 2.05
C ARG A 63 -0.69 -8.34 1.35
N GLU A 64 0.41 -8.11 2.06
CA GLU A 64 1.74 -8.47 1.58
C GLU A 64 2.23 -9.73 2.26
N THR A 65 2.68 -10.69 1.45
CA THR A 65 3.33 -11.92 1.92
C THR A 65 4.71 -12.02 1.28
N GLY A 66 5.70 -12.43 2.06
CA GLY A 66 7.05 -12.71 1.58
C GLY A 66 7.76 -13.72 2.46
N GLN A 67 9.06 -13.93 2.23
CA GLN A 67 9.83 -14.90 3.02
C GLN A 67 9.86 -14.50 4.50
N GLY A 68 9.19 -15.28 5.34
CA GLY A 68 9.17 -15.09 6.80
C GLY A 68 8.28 -13.96 7.31
N TYR A 69 7.46 -13.33 6.47
CA TYR A 69 6.53 -12.29 6.92
C TYR A 69 5.20 -12.27 6.17
N GLN A 70 4.18 -11.81 6.87
CA GLN A 70 2.88 -11.43 6.32
C GLN A 70 2.41 -10.17 7.04
N ARG A 71 1.86 -9.20 6.31
CA ARG A 71 1.28 -7.99 6.90
C ARG A 71 0.10 -7.46 6.09
N PHE A 72 -0.80 -6.79 6.77
CA PHE A 72 -1.86 -6.01 6.16
C PHE A 72 -1.49 -4.53 6.19
N LEU A 73 -1.81 -3.80 5.12
CA LEU A 73 -1.54 -2.37 4.98
C LEU A 73 -2.82 -1.66 4.55
N LEU A 74 -3.10 -0.49 5.12
CA LEU A 74 -4.22 0.36 4.76
C LEU A 74 -3.70 1.65 4.12
N TYR A 75 -4.27 2.01 2.98
CA TYR A 75 -4.03 3.29 2.31
C TYR A 75 -5.36 4.00 2.05
N ASN A 76 -5.34 5.33 2.00
CA ASN A 76 -6.50 6.15 1.69
C ASN A 76 -6.08 7.35 0.82
N ARG A 77 -7.01 7.91 0.04
CA ARG A 77 -6.76 9.13 -0.74
C ARG A 77 -6.67 10.38 0.14
N SER A 78 -7.37 10.41 1.28
CA SER A 78 -7.20 11.42 2.32
C SER A 78 -6.01 11.09 3.22
N PRO A 79 -5.14 12.06 3.58
CA PRO A 79 -4.10 11.84 4.60
C PRO A 79 -4.70 11.63 6.00
N GLN A 80 -5.92 12.12 6.24
CA GLN A 80 -6.65 12.02 7.50
C GLN A 80 -8.03 11.39 7.23
N PRO A 81 -8.11 10.07 6.94
CA PRO A 81 -9.38 9.37 6.89
C PRO A 81 -10.07 9.37 8.27
N PRO A 82 -11.39 9.15 8.32
CA PRO A 82 -12.14 8.98 9.56
C PRO A 82 -11.50 7.92 10.47
N GLU A 83 -11.55 8.14 11.79
CA GLU A 83 -11.00 7.20 12.78
C GLU A 83 -11.65 5.82 12.69
N GLU A 84 -12.95 5.78 12.40
CA GLU A 84 -13.71 4.55 12.17
C GLU A 84 -13.05 3.64 11.12
N CYS A 85 -12.51 4.20 10.05
CA CYS A 85 -11.79 3.43 9.02
C CYS A 85 -10.58 2.69 9.59
N VAL A 86 -9.86 3.32 10.52
CA VAL A 86 -8.68 2.73 11.16
C VAL A 86 -9.11 1.63 12.13
N ASN A 87 -10.17 1.88 12.90
CA ASN A 87 -10.73 0.93 13.87
C ASN A 87 -11.29 -0.32 13.20
N GLU A 88 -12.01 -0.17 12.08
CA GLU A 88 -12.51 -1.29 11.28
C GLU A 88 -11.37 -2.12 10.71
N PHE A 89 -10.34 -1.47 10.15
CA PHE A 89 -9.15 -2.16 9.65
C PHE A 89 -8.42 -2.92 10.76
N GLN A 90 -8.24 -2.31 11.93
CA GLN A 90 -7.62 -2.96 13.07
C GLN A 90 -8.44 -4.17 13.55
N SER A 91 -9.77 -4.03 13.64
CA SER A 91 -10.67 -5.11 14.06
C SER A 91 -10.65 -6.28 13.08
N LEU A 92 -10.72 -5.98 11.78
CA LEU A 92 -10.63 -6.98 10.71
C LEU A 92 -9.30 -7.74 10.75
N THR A 93 -8.17 -7.02 10.75
CA THR A 93 -6.85 -7.64 10.74
C THR A 93 -6.56 -8.43 12.02
N PHE A 94 -7.08 -7.99 13.17
CA PHE A 94 -7.02 -8.73 14.42
C PHE A 94 -7.76 -10.07 14.31
N SER A 95 -8.97 -10.09 13.74
CA SER A 95 -9.73 -11.33 13.50
C SER A 95 -9.03 -12.31 12.56
N LEU A 96 -8.17 -11.79 11.66
CA LEU A 96 -7.32 -12.56 10.75
C LEU A 96 -5.98 -12.96 11.39
N ASN A 97 -5.88 -12.94 12.72
CA ASN A 97 -4.68 -13.24 13.52
C ASN A 97 -3.47 -12.30 13.31
N SER A 98 -3.66 -11.14 12.66
CA SER A 98 -2.62 -10.11 12.55
C SER A 98 -2.76 -9.10 13.70
N LYS A 99 -2.32 -9.50 14.89
CA LYS A 99 -2.57 -8.75 16.14
C LYS A 99 -1.68 -7.53 16.35
N ALA A 100 -0.47 -7.52 15.80
CA ALA A 100 0.42 -6.38 15.89
C ALA A 100 -0.10 -5.25 15.00
N PHE A 101 -0.23 -4.05 15.55
CA PHE A 101 -0.80 -2.90 14.87
C PHE A 101 0.12 -1.68 14.96
N LEU A 102 0.25 -0.96 13.84
CA LEU A 102 1.04 0.26 13.76
C LEU A 102 0.26 1.32 12.99
N GLN A 103 0.08 2.48 13.61
CA GLN A 103 -0.50 3.66 12.98
C GLN A 103 0.58 4.70 12.72
N THR A 104 0.62 5.24 11.50
CA THR A 104 1.50 6.37 11.17
C THR A 104 0.98 7.64 11.86
N PRO A 105 1.81 8.38 12.63
CA PRO A 105 1.35 9.55 13.38
C PRO A 105 0.78 10.67 12.52
N ARG A 106 1.38 10.93 11.35
CA ARG A 106 0.94 11.96 10.37
C ARG A 106 0.88 13.39 10.94
N GLU A 107 1.72 13.66 11.93
CA GLU A 107 1.85 14.98 12.59
C GLU A 107 2.72 15.97 11.80
N ILE A 108 3.57 15.46 10.91
CA ILE A 108 4.48 16.26 10.07
C ILE A 108 3.97 16.21 8.63
N GLU A 109 4.06 17.35 7.93
CA GLU A 109 3.68 17.46 6.53
C GLU A 109 4.36 16.41 5.64
N ALA A 110 3.62 16.00 4.61
CA ALA A 110 4.15 15.12 3.58
C ALA A 110 5.41 15.73 2.95
N CYS A 111 6.34 14.87 2.54
CA CYS A 111 7.46 15.30 1.71
C CYS A 111 6.96 15.55 0.28
N GLU A 112 7.67 16.40 -0.46
CA GLU A 112 7.46 16.51 -1.89
C GLU A 112 7.70 15.16 -2.59
N LEU A 113 6.82 14.85 -3.55
CA LEU A 113 6.93 13.67 -4.39
C LEU A 113 7.44 14.11 -5.75
N SER A 114 8.65 13.68 -6.12
CA SER A 114 9.23 14.06 -7.42
C SER A 114 8.45 13.45 -8.58
N SER A 115 8.17 14.28 -9.58
CA SER A 115 7.57 13.89 -10.86
C SER A 115 8.53 13.15 -11.80
N ASP A 116 9.83 13.14 -11.51
CA ASP A 116 10.89 12.64 -12.40
C ASP A 116 11.18 11.15 -12.32
#